data_AF-A0A1X7A1A8-F1
#
_entry.id   AF-A0A1X7A1A8-F1
#
_cell.length_a   1.000
_cell.length_b   1.000
_cell.length_c   1.000
_cell.angle_alpha   90.00
_cell.angle_beta   90.00
_cell.angle_gamma   90.00
#
_symmetry.space_group_name_H-M   'P 1'
#
loop_
_entity.id
_entity.type
_entity.pdbx_description
1 polymer ?
#
loop_
_entity_poly.entity_id
_entity_poly.type
_entity_poly.pdbx_seq_one_letter_code
_entity_poly.pdbx_strand_id
1 'polypeptide(L)'
;MLSSGEALNIPGKLRLLNRKKRKAQRVVARRKRGSVRRVKALRRVARISARAGRIRRDWQHRVTLDLARRFGTVVLEDLKTKNMTRSAAGTADAPGKNVRAKAGLNRAILEQGWHSFETLVAYKLEERGGYLCKVDPRHTSQTCSSCGAVDRESRKSQAAFACTTCGHRAHADHNAAINILRRNTASMLVEEGHWLSGEARTGRGLATSENPPALTGGRC
;
A
#
# COMPACT_ATOMS: atom_id res chain seq x y z
N MET A 1 9.42 -5.90 0.10
CA MET A 1 10.69 -6.04 0.84
C MET A 1 10.81 -4.84 1.75
N LEU A 2 11.40 -4.99 2.93
CA LEU A 2 11.69 -3.89 3.85
C LEU A 2 13.03 -3.23 3.50
N SER A 3 13.25 -2.02 4.02
CA SER A 3 14.53 -1.33 3.93
C SER A 3 15.65 -2.11 4.63
N SER A 4 15.31 -2.98 5.59
CA SER A 4 16.23 -3.93 6.22
C SER A 4 16.62 -5.14 5.34
N GLY A 5 16.03 -5.28 4.15
CA GLY A 5 16.25 -6.42 3.25
C GLY A 5 15.28 -7.58 3.44
N GLU A 6 14.47 -7.57 4.50
CA GLU A 6 13.52 -8.65 4.78
C GLU A 6 12.37 -8.71 3.75
N ALA A 7 12.03 -9.90 3.27
CA ALA A 7 10.95 -10.12 2.31
C ALA A 7 9.64 -10.56 3.00
N LEU A 8 8.61 -9.69 2.94
CA LEU A 8 7.27 -10.02 3.39
C LEU A 8 6.53 -10.87 2.35
N ASN A 9 6.42 -12.17 2.60
CA ASN A 9 5.86 -13.13 1.66
C ASN A 9 4.37 -13.40 1.89
N ILE A 10 3.55 -13.06 0.88
CA ILE A 10 2.12 -13.37 0.87
C ILE A 10 1.92 -14.90 0.75
N PRO A 11 0.99 -15.52 1.51
CA PRO A 11 0.79 -16.97 1.47
C PRO A 11 0.50 -17.50 0.06
N GLY A 12 1.33 -18.42 -0.42
CA GLY A 12 1.20 -19.01 -1.77
C GLY A 12 -0.15 -19.66 -2.05
N LYS A 13 -0.86 -20.11 -1.00
CA LYS A 13 -2.24 -20.62 -1.04
C LYS A 13 -3.23 -19.65 -1.69
N LEU A 14 -2.99 -18.33 -1.60
CA LEU A 14 -3.84 -17.33 -2.25
C LEU A 14 -3.78 -17.43 -3.78
N ARG A 15 -2.61 -17.74 -4.37
CA ARG A 15 -2.48 -17.97 -5.82
C ARG A 15 -3.34 -19.15 -6.27
N LEU A 16 -3.35 -20.24 -5.50
CA LEU A 16 -4.19 -21.41 -5.78
C LEU A 16 -5.69 -21.09 -5.69
N LEU A 17 -6.10 -20.29 -4.69
CA LEU A 17 -7.48 -19.85 -4.54
C LEU A 17 -7.91 -18.92 -5.68
N ASN A 18 -7.05 -18.01 -6.14
CA ASN A 18 -7.33 -17.14 -7.28
C ASN A 18 -7.51 -17.96 -8.57
N ARG A 19 -6.69 -19.00 -8.79
CA ARG A 19 -6.88 -19.96 -9.89
C ARG A 19 -8.22 -20.69 -9.80
N LYS A 20 -8.58 -21.19 -8.61
CA LYS A 20 -9.89 -21.84 -8.36
C LYS A 20 -11.06 -20.88 -8.60
N LYS A 21 -10.94 -19.62 -8.15
CA LYS A 21 -11.93 -18.55 -8.37
C LYS A 21 -12.15 -18.30 -9.86
N ARG A 22 -11.08 -18.16 -10.65
CA ARG A 22 -11.18 -17.97 -12.12
C ARG A 22 -11.90 -19.13 -12.80
N LYS A 23 -11.59 -20.39 -12.44
CA LYS A 23 -12.30 -21.56 -12.96
C LYS A 23 -13.79 -21.52 -12.60
N ALA A 24 -14.13 -21.19 -11.35
CA ALA A 24 -15.51 -21.07 -10.91
C ALA A 24 -16.27 -19.93 -11.61
N GLN A 25 -15.61 -18.80 -11.89
CA GLN A 25 -16.18 -17.69 -12.65
C GLN A 25 -16.50 -18.07 -14.11
N ARG A 26 -15.67 -18.91 -14.75
CA ARG A 26 -15.97 -19.44 -16.10
C ARG A 26 -17.22 -20.32 -16.08
N VAL A 27 -17.42 -21.12 -15.03
CA VAL A 27 -18.65 -21.90 -14.86
C VAL A 27 -19.86 -20.97 -14.74
N VAL A 28 -19.78 -19.92 -13.92
CA VAL A 28 -20.86 -18.91 -13.83
C VAL A 28 -21.16 -18.30 -15.19
N ALA A 29 -20.15 -17.88 -15.94
CA ALA A 29 -20.32 -17.25 -17.26
C ALA A 29 -21.10 -18.14 -18.25
N ARG A 30 -20.91 -19.46 -18.21
CA ARG A 30 -21.59 -20.44 -19.07
C ARG A 30 -23.02 -20.78 -18.62
N ARG A 31 -23.49 -20.33 -17.45
CA ARG A 31 -24.84 -20.66 -16.92
C ARG A 31 -25.85 -19.56 -17.22
N LYS A 32 -27.05 -19.97 -17.66
CA LYS A 32 -28.20 -19.09 -17.93
C LYS A 32 -28.46 -18.15 -16.76
N ARG A 33 -28.60 -16.85 -17.05
CA ARG A 33 -28.98 -15.82 -16.08
C ARG A 33 -30.30 -16.21 -15.40
N GLY A 34 -30.42 -15.94 -14.10
CA GLY A 34 -31.59 -16.35 -13.30
C GLY A 34 -31.69 -17.83 -12.90
N SER A 35 -30.96 -18.76 -13.53
CA SER A 35 -31.09 -20.19 -13.19
C SER A 35 -30.60 -20.55 -11.78
N VAL A 36 -31.26 -21.51 -11.13
CA VAL A 36 -30.84 -22.07 -9.82
C VAL A 36 -29.38 -22.59 -9.87
N ARG A 37 -28.99 -23.20 -11.00
CA ARG A 37 -27.61 -23.67 -11.23
C ARG A 37 -26.60 -22.51 -11.24
N ARG A 38 -26.97 -21.34 -11.78
CA ARG A 38 -26.13 -20.13 -11.73
C ARG A 38 -26.00 -19.60 -10.31
N VAL A 39 -27.08 -19.57 -9.54
CA VAL A 39 -27.05 -19.15 -8.12
C VAL A 39 -26.11 -20.06 -7.31
N LYS A 40 -26.18 -21.38 -7.48
CA LYS A 40 -25.24 -22.33 -6.85
C LYS A 40 -23.78 -22.05 -7.25
N ALA A 41 -23.52 -21.76 -8.52
CA ALA A 41 -22.18 -21.42 -9.00
C ALA A 41 -21.65 -20.08 -8.43
N LEU A 42 -22.51 -19.06 -8.30
CA LEU A 42 -22.17 -17.79 -7.64
C LEU A 42 -21.81 -18.00 -6.17
N ARG A 43 -22.60 -18.79 -5.43
CA ARG A 43 -22.29 -19.16 -4.03
C ARG A 43 -20.91 -19.82 -3.91
N ARG A 44 -20.51 -20.65 -4.88
CA ARG A 44 -19.17 -21.25 -4.91
C ARG A 44 -18.07 -20.20 -5.09
N VAL A 45 -18.26 -19.23 -5.99
CA VAL A 45 -17.32 -18.11 -6.20
C VAL A 45 -17.20 -17.27 -4.93
N ALA A 46 -18.32 -16.96 -4.28
CA ALA A 46 -18.36 -16.23 -3.02
C ALA A 46 -17.59 -16.97 -1.92
N ARG A 47 -17.81 -18.27 -1.76
CA ARG A 47 -17.10 -19.11 -0.76
C ARG A 47 -15.59 -19.09 -0.96
N ILE A 48 -15.11 -19.22 -2.20
CA ILE A 48 -13.68 -19.16 -2.52
C ILE A 48 -13.12 -17.77 -2.19
N SER A 49 -13.86 -16.71 -2.56
CA SER A 49 -13.44 -15.33 -2.32
C SER A 49 -13.39 -15.01 -0.82
N ALA A 50 -14.37 -15.46 -0.04
CA ALA A 50 -14.40 -15.31 1.41
C ALA A 50 -13.21 -16.03 2.08
N ARG A 51 -12.88 -17.26 1.63
CA ARG A 51 -11.71 -17.99 2.12
C ARG A 51 -10.41 -17.26 1.81
N ALA A 52 -10.25 -16.73 0.60
CA ALA A 52 -9.08 -15.94 0.23
C ALA A 52 -8.98 -14.66 1.06
N GLY A 53 -10.11 -13.98 1.29
CA GLY A 53 -10.19 -12.79 2.15
C GLY A 53 -9.74 -13.07 3.58
N ARG A 54 -10.21 -14.18 4.19
CA ARG A 54 -9.79 -14.58 5.56
C ARG A 54 -8.29 -14.87 5.65
N ILE A 55 -7.73 -15.63 4.71
CA ILE A 55 -6.30 -15.94 4.69
C ILE A 55 -5.46 -14.68 4.54
N ARG A 56 -5.86 -13.77 3.64
CA ARG A 56 -5.17 -12.49 3.47
C ARG A 56 -5.22 -11.67 4.75
N ARG A 57 -6.40 -11.54 5.36
CA ARG A 57 -6.60 -10.76 6.58
C ARG A 57 -5.75 -11.30 7.74
N ASP A 58 -5.76 -12.61 7.98
CA ASP A 58 -4.92 -13.27 9.00
C ASP A 58 -3.44 -12.98 8.76
N TRP A 59 -2.95 -13.15 7.53
CA TRP A 59 -1.58 -12.81 7.19
C TRP A 59 -1.25 -11.33 7.43
N GLN A 60 -2.13 -10.42 6.99
CA GLN A 60 -1.94 -8.98 7.21
C GLN A 60 -1.88 -8.65 8.70
N HIS A 61 -2.76 -9.21 9.54
CA HIS A 61 -2.69 -8.95 10.98
C HIS A 61 -1.38 -9.45 11.59
N ARG A 62 -0.89 -10.63 11.19
CA ARG A 62 0.39 -11.15 11.73
C ARG A 62 1.54 -10.22 11.35
N VAL A 63 1.63 -9.86 10.07
CA VAL A 63 2.70 -9.00 9.55
C VAL A 63 2.63 -7.59 10.16
N THR A 64 1.46 -6.96 10.19
CA THR A 64 1.38 -5.59 10.73
C THR A 64 1.59 -5.56 12.25
N LEU A 65 1.27 -6.64 12.97
CA LEU A 65 1.61 -6.75 14.38
C LEU A 65 3.11 -6.90 14.59
N ASP A 66 3.78 -7.71 13.78
CA ASP A 66 5.24 -7.85 13.83
C ASP A 66 5.95 -6.52 13.55
N LEU A 67 5.52 -5.80 12.49
CA LEU A 67 6.05 -4.49 12.14
C LEU A 67 5.87 -3.48 13.29
N ALA A 68 4.67 -3.38 13.86
CA ALA A 68 4.38 -2.45 14.95
C ALA A 68 5.10 -2.78 16.26
N ARG A 69 5.56 -4.03 16.44
CA ARG A 69 6.38 -4.42 17.60
C ARG A 69 7.86 -4.10 17.43
N ARG A 70 8.36 -4.14 16.19
CA ARG A 70 9.79 -4.02 15.87
C ARG A 70 10.21 -2.60 15.52
N PHE A 71 9.28 -1.79 14.98
CA PHE A 71 9.60 -0.48 14.43
C PHE A 71 8.68 0.58 15.05
N GLY A 72 9.27 1.67 15.55
CA GLY A 72 8.52 2.85 16.00
C GLY A 72 7.95 3.68 14.85
N THR A 73 8.52 3.56 13.64
CA THR A 73 8.03 4.25 12.45
C THR A 73 7.99 3.31 11.26
N VAL A 74 6.88 3.32 10.53
CA VAL A 74 6.74 2.64 9.23
C VAL A 74 6.46 3.69 8.17
N VAL A 75 7.19 3.63 7.07
CA VAL A 75 7.02 4.55 5.93
C VAL A 75 6.46 3.78 4.75
N LEU A 76 5.36 4.27 4.18
CA LEU A 76 4.74 3.72 2.97
C LEU A 76 4.69 4.76 1.86
N GLU A 77 4.55 4.31 0.62
CA GLU A 77 4.17 5.18 -0.48
C GLU A 77 2.72 5.65 -0.35
N ASP A 78 2.45 6.92 -0.62
CA ASP A 78 1.09 7.45 -0.74
C ASP A 78 0.45 7.09 -2.09
N LEU A 79 0.27 5.78 -2.30
CA LEU A 79 -0.43 5.27 -3.45
C LEU A 79 -1.91 5.64 -3.37
N LYS A 80 -2.40 6.39 -4.35
CA LYS A 80 -3.82 6.73 -4.51
C LYS A 80 -4.62 5.52 -5.01
N THR A 81 -4.69 4.45 -4.21
CA THR A 81 -5.23 3.13 -4.57
C THR A 81 -6.66 3.19 -5.09
N LYS A 82 -7.51 4.03 -4.49
CA LYS A 82 -8.88 4.30 -4.97
C LYS A 82 -8.89 4.71 -6.44
N ASN A 83 -8.04 5.67 -6.81
CA ASN A 83 -7.90 6.16 -8.18
C ASN A 83 -7.30 5.09 -9.10
N MET A 84 -6.30 4.36 -8.61
CA MET A 84 -5.65 3.27 -9.36
C MET A 84 -6.62 2.13 -9.69
N THR A 85 -7.64 1.89 -8.87
CA THR A 85 -8.61 0.80 -9.09
C THR A 85 -9.90 1.23 -9.79
N ARG A 86 -10.00 2.50 -10.23
CA ARG A 86 -11.16 3.00 -10.96
C ARG A 86 -11.36 2.23 -12.26
N SER A 87 -12.63 1.99 -12.60
CA SER A 87 -13.01 1.35 -13.86
C SER A 87 -12.61 2.20 -15.06
N ALA A 88 -12.22 1.56 -16.16
CA ALA A 88 -12.02 2.21 -17.45
C ALA A 88 -13.14 1.87 -18.45
N ALA A 89 -14.29 1.35 -18.00
CA ALA A 89 -15.36 0.91 -18.90
C ALA A 89 -16.01 2.04 -19.73
N GLY A 90 -16.00 3.28 -19.22
CA GLY A 90 -16.72 4.39 -19.84
C GLY A 90 -18.24 4.27 -19.69
N THR A 91 -18.97 5.00 -20.54
CA THR A 91 -20.43 4.98 -20.64
C THR A 91 -20.87 4.30 -21.94
N ALA A 92 -22.18 4.17 -22.18
CA ALA A 92 -22.71 3.67 -23.45
C ALA A 92 -22.33 4.60 -24.62
N ASP A 93 -22.40 5.91 -24.41
CA ASP A 93 -22.12 6.92 -25.44
C ASP A 93 -20.60 7.17 -25.64
N ALA A 94 -19.80 6.90 -24.61
CA ALA A 94 -18.34 7.04 -24.65
C ALA A 94 -17.66 5.80 -24.06
N PRO A 95 -17.53 4.70 -24.83
CA PRO A 95 -16.91 3.47 -24.37
C PRO A 95 -15.43 3.69 -24.08
N GLY A 96 -14.97 3.17 -22.95
CA GLY A 96 -13.59 3.36 -22.53
C GLY A 96 -12.60 2.46 -23.27
N LYS A 97 -11.34 2.88 -23.31
CA LYS A 97 -10.25 2.17 -23.99
C LYS A 97 -9.52 1.24 -23.01
N ASN A 98 -8.93 0.15 -23.51
CA ASN A 98 -8.12 -0.80 -22.73
C ASN A 98 -8.81 -1.40 -21.49
N VAL A 99 -10.15 -1.48 -21.49
CA VAL A 99 -10.98 -1.90 -20.34
C VAL A 99 -10.52 -3.24 -19.77
N ARG A 100 -10.24 -4.23 -20.64
CA ARG A 100 -9.82 -5.57 -20.23
C ARG A 100 -8.45 -5.57 -19.54
N ALA A 101 -7.49 -4.84 -20.09
CA ALA A 101 -6.16 -4.70 -19.49
C ALA A 101 -6.26 -3.99 -18.14
N LYS A 102 -7.02 -2.89 -18.06
CA LYS A 102 -7.26 -2.16 -16.82
C LYS A 102 -7.97 -3.00 -15.77
N ALA A 103 -9.00 -3.76 -16.14
CA ALA A 103 -9.68 -4.67 -15.22
C ALA A 103 -8.75 -5.77 -14.68
N GLY A 104 -7.82 -6.24 -15.51
CA GLY A 104 -6.75 -7.15 -15.09
C GLY A 104 -5.84 -6.53 -14.03
N LEU A 105 -5.37 -5.30 -14.26
CA LEU A 105 -4.53 -4.54 -13.34
C LEU A 105 -5.26 -4.23 -12.02
N ASN A 106 -6.50 -3.72 -12.10
CA ASN A 106 -7.32 -3.40 -10.92
C ASN A 106 -7.51 -4.63 -10.04
N ARG A 107 -7.76 -5.80 -10.66
CA ARG A 107 -7.86 -7.06 -9.93
C ARG A 107 -6.54 -7.42 -9.22
N ALA A 108 -5.40 -7.24 -9.87
CA ALA A 108 -4.10 -7.52 -9.25
C ALA A 108 -3.85 -6.61 -8.03
N ILE A 109 -4.13 -5.30 -8.15
CA ILE A 109 -4.01 -4.32 -7.06
C ILE A 109 -4.94 -4.70 -5.88
N LEU A 110 -6.22 -4.94 -6.16
CA LEU A 110 -7.20 -5.31 -5.13
C LEU A 110 -6.89 -6.66 -4.47
N GLU A 111 -6.24 -7.58 -5.20
CA GLU A 111 -5.80 -8.86 -4.65
C GLU A 111 -4.66 -8.73 -3.64
N GLN A 112 -3.89 -7.64 -3.65
CA GLN A 112 -2.85 -7.36 -2.66
C GLN A 112 -3.41 -6.75 -1.37
N GLY A 113 -4.49 -5.98 -1.46
CA GLY A 113 -5.16 -5.41 -0.28
C GLY A 113 -4.34 -4.33 0.44
N TRP A 114 -3.70 -3.43 -0.32
CA TRP A 114 -2.85 -2.36 0.24
C TRP A 114 -3.56 -1.46 1.23
N HIS A 115 -4.79 -1.04 0.93
CA HIS A 115 -5.55 -0.17 1.84
C HIS A 115 -5.83 -0.86 3.19
N SER A 116 -6.20 -2.14 3.18
CA SER A 116 -6.40 -2.86 4.44
C SER A 116 -5.09 -3.05 5.20
N PHE A 117 -3.98 -3.27 4.51
CA PHE A 117 -2.66 -3.31 5.16
C PHE A 117 -2.28 -1.98 5.81
N GLU A 118 -2.46 -0.87 5.10
CA GLU A 118 -2.24 0.50 5.59
C GLU A 118 -3.07 0.78 6.84
N THR A 119 -4.37 0.53 6.81
CA THR A 119 -5.24 0.68 7.98
C THR A 119 -4.76 -0.19 9.14
N LEU A 120 -4.43 -1.46 8.88
CA LEU A 120 -4.04 -2.41 9.92
C LEU A 120 -2.68 -2.11 10.57
N VAL A 121 -1.76 -1.44 9.87
CA VAL A 121 -0.47 -1.04 10.44
C VAL A 121 -0.59 0.30 11.15
N ALA A 122 -1.38 1.24 10.62
CA ALA A 122 -1.63 2.54 11.24
C ALA A 122 -2.11 2.41 12.68
N TYR A 123 -3.23 1.74 12.90
CA TYR A 123 -3.82 1.67 14.25
C TYR A 123 -2.92 0.91 15.23
N LYS A 124 -2.16 -0.11 14.77
CA LYS A 124 -1.30 -0.91 15.64
C LYS A 124 -0.04 -0.17 16.07
N LEU A 125 0.46 0.70 15.20
CA LEU A 125 1.54 1.62 15.51
C LEU A 125 1.04 2.66 16.52
N GLU A 126 -0.12 3.26 16.26
CA GLU A 126 -0.74 4.24 17.16
C GLU A 126 -0.96 3.68 18.58
N GLU A 127 -1.50 2.46 18.71
CA GLU A 127 -1.63 1.73 19.98
C GLU A 127 -0.30 1.55 20.74
N ARG A 128 0.85 1.69 20.07
CA ARG A 128 2.21 1.47 20.60
C ARG A 128 3.05 2.74 20.62
N GLY A 129 2.44 3.91 20.36
CA GLY A 129 3.15 5.19 20.27
C GLY A 129 4.06 5.31 19.04
N GLY A 130 3.82 4.50 18.01
CA GLY A 130 4.53 4.56 16.74
C GLY A 130 3.77 5.36 15.66
N TYR A 131 4.46 5.65 14.55
CA TYR A 131 3.97 6.51 13.48
C TYR A 131 3.94 5.80 12.13
N LEU A 132 2.85 6.01 11.38
CA LEU A 132 2.77 5.65 9.96
C LEU A 132 2.96 6.91 9.11
N CYS A 133 4.08 6.99 8.39
CA CYS A 133 4.38 8.10 7.49
C CYS A 133 4.10 7.70 6.04
N LYS A 134 3.69 8.67 5.22
CA LYS A 134 3.41 8.44 3.79
C LYS A 134 4.17 9.42 2.92
N VAL A 135 4.94 8.90 1.96
CA VAL A 135 5.77 9.71 1.06
C VAL A 135 5.25 9.66 -0.38
N ASP A 136 5.60 10.68 -1.18
CA ASP A 136 5.30 10.69 -2.62
C ASP A 136 5.88 9.42 -3.28
N PRO A 137 5.09 8.61 -4.01
CA PRO A 137 5.58 7.45 -4.76
C PRO A 137 6.44 7.80 -5.99
N ARG A 138 6.51 9.06 -6.43
CA ARG A 138 7.18 9.42 -7.69
C ARG A 138 8.67 9.04 -7.66
N HIS A 139 9.09 8.29 -8.69
CA HIS A 139 10.47 7.87 -8.93
C HIS A 139 11.14 7.02 -7.84
N THR A 140 10.45 6.63 -6.76
CA THR A 140 11.01 5.80 -5.67
C THR A 140 11.71 4.53 -6.17
N SER A 141 11.19 3.94 -7.25
CA SER A 141 11.76 2.73 -7.86
C SER A 141 12.72 2.96 -9.04
N GLN A 142 12.96 4.22 -9.41
CA GLN A 142 13.88 4.64 -10.47
C GLN A 142 15.09 5.40 -9.91
N THR A 143 14.96 5.97 -8.71
CA THR A 143 16.05 6.56 -7.96
C THR A 143 17.02 5.48 -7.49
N CYS A 144 18.32 5.69 -7.63
CA CYS A 144 19.34 4.83 -7.04
C CYS A 144 19.49 5.15 -5.56
N SER A 145 19.35 4.14 -4.69
CA SER A 145 19.58 4.30 -3.25
C SER A 145 21.05 4.45 -2.86
N SER A 146 21.99 4.31 -3.80
CA SER A 146 23.41 4.57 -3.55
C SER A 146 23.79 6.01 -3.88
N CYS A 147 23.52 6.47 -5.11
CA CYS A 147 23.97 7.78 -5.59
C CYS A 147 22.86 8.84 -5.79
N GLY A 148 21.59 8.48 -5.61
CA GLY A 148 20.46 9.42 -5.78
C GLY A 148 20.05 9.71 -7.23
N ALA A 149 20.80 9.24 -8.24
CA ALA A 149 20.45 9.44 -9.64
C ALA A 149 19.08 8.84 -9.97
N VAL A 150 18.27 9.57 -10.74
CA VAL A 150 16.94 9.12 -11.20
C VAL A 150 17.04 8.70 -12.65
N ASP A 151 16.83 7.41 -12.91
CA ASP A 151 16.82 6.88 -14.27
C ASP A 151 15.84 5.73 -14.41
N ARG A 152 14.98 5.81 -15.44
CA ARG A 152 14.00 4.78 -15.74
C ARG A 152 14.66 3.47 -16.18
N GLU A 153 15.78 3.55 -16.89
CA GLU A 153 16.50 2.38 -17.38
C GLU A 153 17.21 1.63 -16.25
N SER A 154 17.37 2.26 -15.07
CA SER A 154 17.97 1.61 -13.92
C SER A 154 17.11 0.48 -13.33
N ARG A 155 15.77 0.53 -13.52
CA ARG A 155 14.88 -0.58 -13.15
C ARG A 155 14.78 -1.62 -14.27
N LYS A 156 15.66 -2.63 -14.23
CA LYS A 156 15.75 -3.69 -15.25
C LYS A 156 14.58 -4.67 -15.23
N SER A 157 14.03 -4.98 -14.05
CA SER A 157 12.87 -5.86 -13.93
C SER A 157 12.09 -5.64 -12.63
N GLN A 158 11.12 -6.52 -12.35
CA GLN A 158 10.45 -6.54 -11.05
C GLN A 158 11.41 -6.87 -9.90
N ALA A 159 12.45 -7.66 -10.16
CA ALA A 159 13.39 -8.12 -9.14
C ALA A 159 14.76 -7.46 -9.23
N ALA A 160 15.15 -6.90 -10.38
CA ALA A 160 16.50 -6.39 -10.60
C ALA A 160 16.54 -4.87 -10.80
N PHE A 161 17.47 -4.22 -10.10
CA PHE A 161 17.87 -2.83 -10.28
C PHE A 161 19.37 -2.76 -10.55
N ALA A 162 19.76 -1.95 -11.54
CA ALA A 162 21.16 -1.70 -11.89
C ALA A 162 21.31 -0.24 -12.32
N CYS A 163 21.93 0.58 -11.47
CA CYS A 163 22.12 2.00 -11.73
C CYS A 163 23.02 2.21 -12.94
N THR A 164 22.56 3.03 -13.88
CA THR A 164 23.32 3.41 -15.08
C THR A 164 24.40 4.45 -14.80
N THR A 165 24.32 5.16 -13.67
CA THR A 165 25.28 6.20 -13.28
C THR A 165 26.44 5.67 -12.45
N CYS A 166 26.17 4.94 -11.35
CA CYS A 166 27.20 4.48 -10.42
C CYS A 166 27.44 2.97 -10.43
N GLY A 167 26.70 2.20 -11.23
CA GLY A 167 26.85 0.74 -11.33
C GLY A 167 26.25 -0.05 -10.16
N HIS A 168 25.65 0.59 -9.15
CA HIS A 168 25.02 -0.09 -8.02
C HIS A 168 23.95 -1.10 -8.46
N ARG A 169 23.98 -2.31 -7.88
CA ARG A 169 23.03 -3.39 -8.17
C ARG A 169 22.35 -3.85 -6.89
N ALA A 170 21.04 -4.03 -6.96
CA ALA A 170 20.24 -4.50 -5.83
C ALA A 170 18.95 -5.16 -6.31
N HIS A 171 18.23 -5.79 -5.37
CA HIS A 171 16.84 -6.14 -5.62
C HIS A 171 16.01 -4.86 -5.78
N ALA A 172 15.16 -4.78 -6.81
CA ALA A 172 14.42 -3.56 -7.13
C ALA A 172 13.54 -3.06 -5.96
N ASP A 173 12.86 -3.98 -5.27
CA ASP A 173 12.04 -3.63 -4.10
C ASP A 173 12.89 -3.20 -2.89
N HIS A 174 14.14 -3.65 -2.77
CA HIS A 174 15.03 -3.23 -1.68
C HIS A 174 15.50 -1.78 -1.90
N ASN A 175 15.99 -1.49 -3.11
CA ASN A 175 16.36 -0.14 -3.52
C ASN A 175 15.19 0.83 -3.32
N ALA A 176 13.98 0.45 -3.76
CA ALA A 176 12.78 1.25 -3.55
C ALA A 176 12.45 1.45 -2.06
N ALA A 177 12.55 0.40 -1.23
CA ALA A 177 12.28 0.50 0.21
C ALA A 177 13.26 1.46 0.92
N ILE A 178 14.53 1.46 0.53
CA ILE A 178 15.51 2.43 1.05
C ILE A 178 15.16 3.85 0.63
N ASN A 179 14.79 4.07 -0.64
CA ASN A 179 14.40 5.40 -1.12
C ASN A 179 13.15 5.93 -0.42
N ILE A 180 12.15 5.06 -0.19
CA ILE A 180 10.93 5.40 0.55
C ILE A 180 11.29 5.87 1.97
N LEU A 181 12.13 5.11 2.68
CA LEU A 181 12.58 5.48 4.02
C LEU A 181 13.32 6.83 4.02
N ARG A 182 14.29 7.02 3.11
CA ARG A 182 15.08 8.25 3.02
C ARG A 182 14.24 9.48 2.72
N ARG A 183 13.19 9.35 1.91
CA ARG A 183 12.30 10.47 1.57
C ARG A 183 11.57 10.99 2.80
N ASN A 184 11.25 10.13 3.77
CA ASN A 184 10.68 10.56 5.05
C ASN A 184 11.67 11.39 5.86
N THR A 185 12.91 10.91 6.00
CA THR A 185 13.97 11.62 6.74
C THR A 185 14.29 12.97 6.11
N ALA A 186 14.32 13.05 4.78
CA ALA A 186 14.57 14.31 4.07
C ALA A 186 13.46 15.34 4.34
N SER A 187 12.19 14.92 4.39
CA SER A 187 11.08 15.84 4.74
C SER A 187 11.19 16.35 6.19
N MET A 188 11.55 15.49 7.15
CA MET A 188 11.71 15.87 8.55
C MET A 188 12.83 16.92 8.76
N LEU A 189 13.94 16.79 8.03
CA LEU A 189 15.05 17.76 8.10
C LEU A 189 14.71 19.14 7.52
N VAL A 190 13.68 19.24 6.67
CA VAL A 190 13.19 20.52 6.16
C VAL A 190 12.29 21.22 7.19
N GLU A 191 11.58 20.46 8.02
CA GLU A 191 10.71 21.01 9.07
C GLU A 191 11.48 21.51 10.31
N GLU A 192 12.64 20.93 10.62
CA GLU A 192 13.50 21.41 11.73
C GLU A 192 14.15 22.78 11.48
N GLY A 193 14.10 23.31 10.25
CA GLY A 193 14.59 24.65 9.89
C GLY A 193 13.63 25.79 10.19
N HIS A 194 12.44 25.53 10.75
CA HIS A 194 11.40 26.53 11.00
C HIS A 194 11.02 26.61 12.49
N TRP A 195 12.01 26.65 13.39
CA TRP A 195 11.77 27.16 14.74
C TRP A 195 11.69 28.69 14.67
N LEU A 196 10.49 29.23 14.40
CA LEU A 196 10.18 30.61 14.77
C LEU A 196 10.36 30.70 16.29
N SER A 197 11.44 31.35 16.71
CA SER A 197 11.69 31.78 18.08
C SER A 197 10.57 32.75 18.49
N GLY A 198 9.47 32.20 19.00
CA GLY A 198 8.41 32.95 19.63
C GLY A 198 8.85 33.32 21.04
N GLU A 199 9.36 34.54 21.19
CA GLU A 199 9.57 35.16 22.50
C GLU A 199 8.26 35.08 23.32
N ALA A 200 8.34 34.43 24.47
CA ALA A 200 7.24 34.35 25.42
C ALA A 200 6.95 35.74 26.00
N ARG A 201 5.93 36.43 25.49
CA ARG A 201 5.33 37.56 26.20
C ARG A 201 4.48 37.04 27.34
N THR A 202 4.97 37.23 28.56
CA THR A 202 4.22 37.03 29.80
C THR A 202 3.06 38.01 29.88
N GLY A 203 1.83 37.49 29.95
CA GLY A 203 0.60 38.26 30.15
C GLY A 203 -0.53 37.41 30.72
N ARG A 204 -0.56 37.32 32.05
CA ARG A 204 -1.63 36.88 32.99
C ARG A 204 -3.02 36.52 32.42
N GLY A 205 -3.52 35.35 32.87
CA GLY A 205 -4.96 35.06 32.96
C GLY A 205 -5.26 33.56 33.07
N LEU A 206 -5.27 33.00 34.28
CA LEU A 206 -5.74 31.63 34.55
C LEU A 206 -7.25 31.53 34.28
N ALA A 207 -7.66 30.58 33.43
CA ALA A 207 -9.02 30.05 33.44
C ALA A 207 -9.02 28.53 33.10
N THR A 208 -9.70 27.81 33.98
CA THR A 208 -10.12 26.39 34.04
C THR A 208 -9.96 25.51 32.80
N SER A 209 -9.40 24.31 33.03
CA SER A 209 -9.18 23.24 32.08
C SER A 209 -10.48 22.60 31.56
N GLU A 210 -10.71 22.71 30.26
CA GLU A 210 -11.54 21.75 29.52
C GLU A 210 -10.62 20.84 28.70
N ASN A 211 -10.82 19.52 28.77
CA ASN A 211 -10.05 18.55 28.01
C ASN A 211 -10.28 18.76 26.50
N PRO A 212 -9.22 18.90 25.68
CA PRO A 212 -9.40 18.98 24.23
C PRO A 212 -9.87 17.63 23.65
N PRO A 213 -10.73 17.64 22.62
CA PRO A 213 -11.14 16.42 21.94
C PRO A 213 -9.96 15.79 21.19
N ALA A 214 -10.01 14.46 21.03
CA ALA A 214 -8.99 13.65 20.38
C ALA A 214 -8.58 14.23 19.01
N LEU A 215 -7.30 14.60 18.89
CA LEU A 215 -6.70 15.05 17.65
C LEU A 215 -6.70 13.91 16.64
N THR A 216 -7.55 14.05 15.63
CA THR A 216 -7.58 13.20 14.45
C THR A 216 -6.29 13.38 13.66
N GLY A 217 -5.52 12.29 13.51
CA GLY A 217 -4.63 12.07 12.37
C GLY A 217 -3.50 13.08 12.20
N GLY A 218 -2.46 12.95 13.03
CA GLY A 218 -1.15 13.53 12.75
C GLY A 218 -0.61 12.96 11.44
N ARG A 219 -0.55 13.80 10.40
CA ARG A 219 0.26 13.56 9.20
C ARG A 219 1.68 13.99 9.53
N CYS A 220 2.62 13.06 9.41
CA CYS A 220 4.02 13.38 9.10
C CYS A 220 4.16 13.63 7.60
#